data_AF-A0A3D3E8U0-F1
#
_entry.id   AF-A0A3D3E8U0-F1
#
_cell.length_a   1.000
_cell.length_b   1.000
_cell.length_c   1.000
_cell.angle_alpha   90.00
_cell.angle_beta   90.00
_cell.angle_gamma   90.00
#
_symmetry.space_group_name_H-M   'P 1'
#
loop_
_entity.id
_entity.type
_entity.pdbx_description
1 polymer ?
#
loop_
_entity_poly.entity_id
_entity_poly.type
_entity_poly.pdbx_seq_one_letter_code
_entity_poly.pdbx_strand_id
1 'polypeptide(L)'
;MAETTQLELVTPARVMVQKAAEMVVAPGVEGLFGVLPRHAPLLADLARGIIEVHENGKIVNRYMIDGGLADVTPEAVTILAERAEDLDAADAGELNIRADAAPEAEADFLRAVAAAL
;
A
#
# COMPACT_ATOMS: atom_id res chain seq x y z
N MET A 1 -4.29 -6.47 25.22
CA MET A 1 -3.41 -5.86 24.20
C MET A 1 -3.83 -6.46 22.88
N ALA A 2 -4.20 -5.64 21.90
CA ALA A 2 -4.47 -6.15 20.56
C ALA A 2 -3.15 -6.71 20.01
N GLU A 3 -3.19 -7.88 19.41
CA GLU A 3 -2.03 -8.41 18.69
C GLU A 3 -1.83 -7.57 17.42
N THR A 4 -0.59 -7.31 17.06
CA THR A 4 -0.24 -6.48 15.90
C THR A 4 0.77 -7.23 15.03
N THR A 5 0.76 -6.93 13.74
CA THR A 5 1.76 -7.38 12.75
C THR A 5 2.57 -6.16 12.32
N GLN A 6 3.87 -6.32 12.05
CA GLN A 6 4.67 -5.24 11.48
C GLN A 6 4.35 -5.09 10.00
N LEU A 7 3.96 -3.90 9.56
CA LEU A 7 3.79 -3.55 8.15
C LEU A 7 4.99 -2.74 7.68
N GLU A 8 5.61 -3.21 6.60
CA GLU A 8 6.62 -2.48 5.85
C GLU A 8 6.16 -2.27 4.41
N LEU A 9 6.09 -1.03 3.95
CA LEU A 9 5.85 -0.68 2.55
C LEU A 9 7.11 -0.08 1.97
N VAL A 10 7.69 -0.78 0.98
CA VAL A 10 8.96 -0.43 0.37
C VAL A 10 8.76 -0.20 -1.12
N THR A 11 9.36 0.87 -1.61
CA THR A 11 9.51 1.16 -3.04
C THR A 11 11.00 1.15 -3.41
N PRO A 12 11.36 1.03 -4.70
CA PRO A 12 12.77 1.10 -5.12
C PRO A 12 13.49 2.37 -4.68
N ALA A 13 12.75 3.48 -4.50
CA ALA A 13 13.32 4.76 -4.08
C ALA A 13 13.57 4.85 -2.56
N ARG A 14 12.65 4.31 -1.75
CA ARG A 14 12.69 4.40 -0.28
C ARG A 14 11.71 3.46 0.40
N VAL A 15 11.93 3.24 1.69
CA VAL A 15 10.90 2.73 2.59
C VAL A 15 9.89 3.83 2.85
N MET A 16 8.62 3.58 2.53
CA MET A 16 7.53 4.54 2.71
C MET A 16 6.90 4.45 4.08
N VAL A 17 6.71 3.25 4.61
CA VAL A 17 6.02 3.01 5.87
C VAL A 17 6.71 1.87 6.60
N GLN A 18 6.90 2.04 7.91
CA GLN A 18 7.21 0.96 8.85
C GLN A 18 6.42 1.21 10.13
N LYS A 19 5.40 0.39 10.40
CA LYS A 19 4.59 0.54 11.60
C LYS A 19 3.89 -0.76 12.00
N ALA A 20 3.47 -0.84 13.26
CA ALA A 20 2.59 -1.90 13.72
C ALA A 20 1.14 -1.65 13.24
N ALA A 21 0.48 -2.69 12.74
CA ALA A 21 -0.92 -2.66 12.32
C ALA A 21 -1.69 -3.85 12.91
N GLU A 22 -2.98 -3.68 13.18
CA GLU A 22 -3.83 -4.80 13.59
C GLU A 22 -4.30 -5.63 12.40
N MET A 23 -4.51 -4.98 11.26
CA MET A 23 -4.86 -5.66 10.02
C MET A 23 -4.40 -4.83 8.82
N VAL A 24 -3.92 -5.52 7.80
CA VAL A 24 -3.51 -4.92 6.52
C VAL A 24 -4.33 -5.56 5.41
N VAL A 25 -5.08 -4.76 4.66
CA VAL A 25 -5.80 -5.22 3.46
C VAL A 25 -4.99 -4.83 2.25
N ALA A 26 -4.68 -5.80 1.39
CA ALA A 26 -3.90 -5.56 0.18
C ALA A 26 -4.62 -6.11 -1.07
N PRO A 27 -4.43 -5.46 -2.24
CA PRO A 27 -5.02 -5.89 -3.50
C PRO A 27 -4.15 -6.95 -4.18
N GLY A 28 -4.44 -8.22 -3.95
CA GLY A 28 -3.82 -9.33 -4.69
C GLY A 28 -4.38 -9.44 -6.12
N VAL A 29 -3.62 -10.06 -7.02
CA VAL A 29 -4.06 -10.32 -8.41
C VAL A 29 -5.31 -11.20 -8.49
N GLU A 30 -5.51 -12.08 -7.50
CA GLU A 30 -6.70 -12.96 -7.39
C GLU A 30 -7.86 -12.33 -6.59
N GLY A 31 -7.65 -11.15 -6.01
CA GLY A 31 -8.64 -10.45 -5.20
C GLY A 31 -8.04 -9.79 -3.96
N LEU A 32 -8.90 -9.15 -3.18
CA LEU A 32 -8.51 -8.51 -1.92
C LEU A 32 -8.26 -9.59 -0.85
N PHE A 33 -7.17 -9.43 -0.10
CA PHE A 33 -6.90 -10.26 1.08
C PHE A 33 -6.53 -9.40 2.28
N GLY A 34 -6.85 -9.90 3.47
CA GLY A 34 -6.56 -9.24 4.74
C GLY A 34 -5.55 -10.06 5.53
N VAL A 35 -4.50 -9.41 6.01
CA VAL A 35 -3.47 -10.00 6.86
C VAL A 35 -3.67 -9.55 8.29
N LEU A 36 -3.92 -10.52 9.16
CA LEU A 36 -4.02 -10.36 10.61
C LEU A 36 -2.71 -10.80 11.29
N PRO A 37 -2.53 -10.56 12.61
CA PRO A 37 -1.36 -11.04 13.32
C PRO A 37 -1.27 -12.57 13.28
N ARG A 38 -0.06 -13.11 13.10
CA ARG A 38 0.18 -14.56 12.97
C ARG A 38 -0.52 -15.21 11.78
N HIS A 39 -0.69 -14.47 10.69
CA HIS A 39 -1.19 -15.03 9.44
C HIS A 39 -0.26 -16.13 8.91
N ALA A 40 -0.83 -17.08 8.16
CA ALA A 40 -0.04 -18.10 7.49
C ALA A 40 0.94 -17.44 6.49
N PRO A 41 2.18 -17.94 6.35
CA PRO A 41 3.11 -17.42 5.38
C PRO A 41 2.51 -17.43 3.96
N LEU A 42 2.61 -16.32 3.26
CA LEU A 42 2.02 -16.13 1.93
C LEU A 42 2.93 -15.22 1.11
N LEU A 43 3.22 -15.63 -0.12
CA LEU A 43 3.84 -14.79 -1.13
C LEU A 43 2.81 -14.56 -2.23
N ALA A 44 2.46 -13.30 -2.50
CA ALA A 44 1.39 -12.97 -3.45
C ALA A 44 1.74 -11.77 -4.32
N ASP A 45 1.45 -11.87 -5.61
CA ASP A 45 1.51 -10.75 -6.54
C ASP A 45 0.38 -9.76 -6.24
N LEU A 46 0.73 -8.48 -6.28
CA LEU A 46 -0.19 -7.37 -6.03
C LEU A 46 -0.60 -6.71 -7.33
N ALA A 47 -1.89 -6.42 -7.44
CA ALA A 47 -2.44 -5.58 -8.50
C ALA A 47 -2.39 -4.10 -8.10
N ARG A 48 -2.59 -3.21 -9.08
CA ARG A 48 -2.81 -1.79 -8.81
C ARG A 48 -4.08 -1.62 -7.97
N GLY A 49 -3.97 -0.90 -6.87
CA GLY A 49 -5.09 -0.72 -5.95
C GLY A 49 -4.70 -0.02 -4.65
N ILE A 50 -5.61 -0.06 -3.68
CA ILE A 50 -5.44 0.59 -2.38
C ILE A 50 -5.12 -0.47 -1.33
N ILE A 51 -4.06 -0.23 -0.56
CA ILE A 51 -3.76 -0.91 0.68
C ILE A 51 -4.43 -0.13 1.80
N GLU A 52 -5.17 -0.82 2.66
CA GLU A 52 -5.75 -0.24 3.86
C GLU A 52 -5.06 -0.78 5.09
N VAL A 53 -4.69 0.12 5.99
CA VAL A 53 -4.12 -0.23 7.28
C VAL A 53 -5.12 0.08 8.37
N HIS A 54 -5.44 -0.95 9.16
CA HIS A 54 -6.45 -0.90 10.21
C HIS A 54 -5.78 -0.92 11.59
N GLU A 55 -6.24 -0.02 12.45
CA GLU A 55 -5.89 0.04 13.88
C GLU A 55 -7.17 0.31 14.70
N ASN A 56 -7.35 -0.42 15.80
CA ASN A 56 -8.54 -0.40 16.65
C ASN A 56 -9.85 -0.55 15.84
N GLY A 57 -9.83 -1.41 14.81
CA GLY A 57 -10.98 -1.64 13.93
C GLY A 57 -11.38 -0.46 13.03
N LYS A 58 -10.49 0.51 12.81
CA LYS A 58 -10.69 1.64 11.88
C LYS A 58 -9.55 1.72 10.87
N ILE A 59 -9.87 2.17 9.67
CA ILE A 59 -8.86 2.54 8.66
C ILE A 59 -8.14 3.80 9.16
N VAL A 60 -6.84 3.68 9.35
CA VAL A 60 -5.99 4.80 9.81
C VAL A 60 -5.05 5.31 8.72
N ASN A 61 -4.68 4.46 7.76
CA ASN A 61 -3.88 4.85 6.62
C ASN A 61 -4.31 4.12 5.35
N ARG A 62 -4.25 4.81 4.22
CA ARG A 62 -4.50 4.28 2.88
C ARG A 62 -3.34 4.60 1.96
N TYR A 63 -2.85 3.58 1.27
CA TYR A 63 -1.76 3.73 0.30
C TYR A 63 -2.21 3.21 -1.06
N MET A 64 -2.05 4.00 -2.10
CA MET A 64 -2.28 3.51 -3.46
C MET A 64 -0.97 2.95 -4.01
N ILE A 65 -1.01 1.74 -4.55
CA ILE A 65 0.14 1.08 -5.17
C ILE A 65 -0.13 0.80 -6.65
N ASP A 66 0.95 0.72 -7.43
CA ASP A 66 0.93 0.34 -8.85
C ASP A 66 1.43 -1.10 -9.06
N GLY A 67 0.92 -2.02 -8.23
CA GLY A 67 1.36 -3.41 -8.21
C GLY A 67 2.68 -3.64 -7.48
N GLY A 68 3.10 -4.91 -7.44
CA GLY A 68 4.27 -5.36 -6.69
C GLY A 68 4.12 -6.76 -6.12
N LEU A 69 4.78 -7.02 -4.99
CA LEU A 69 4.75 -8.29 -4.29
C LEU A 69 4.48 -8.09 -2.80
N ALA A 70 3.63 -8.92 -2.21
CA ALA A 70 3.46 -9.03 -0.76
C ALA A 70 4.16 -10.30 -0.27
N ASP A 71 5.10 -10.13 0.66
CA ASP A 71 5.70 -11.20 1.46
C ASP A 71 5.13 -11.14 2.87
N VAL A 72 4.33 -12.14 3.21
CA VAL A 72 3.66 -12.28 4.50
C VAL A 72 4.35 -13.37 5.29
N THR A 73 4.79 -13.01 6.48
CA THR A 73 5.32 -13.90 7.50
C THR A 73 4.43 -13.86 8.75
N PRO A 74 4.61 -14.78 9.71
CA PRO A 74 3.83 -14.75 10.95
C PRO A 74 4.06 -13.50 11.81
N GLU A 75 5.16 -12.78 11.57
CA GLU A 75 5.62 -11.64 12.38
C GLU A 75 5.42 -10.30 11.65
N ALA A 76 5.53 -10.30 10.32
CA ALA A 76 5.53 -9.10 9.50
C ALA A 76 4.94 -9.31 8.11
N VAL A 77 4.41 -8.22 7.54
CA VAL A 77 3.98 -8.08 6.16
C VAL A 77 4.88 -7.06 5.48
N THR A 78 5.60 -7.51 4.46
CA THR A 78 6.44 -6.65 3.64
C THR A 78 5.81 -6.51 2.27
N ILE A 79 5.51 -5.28 1.87
CA ILE A 79 4.97 -4.95 0.56
C ILE A 79 6.07 -4.27 -0.25
N LEU A 80 6.46 -4.92 -1.34
CA LEU A 80 7.43 -4.45 -2.31
C LEU A 80 6.66 -3.90 -3.50
N ALA A 81 6.36 -2.59 -3.47
CA ALA A 81 5.59 -1.93 -4.52
C ALA A 81 6.51 -1.26 -5.54
N GLU A 82 6.15 -1.30 -6.83
CA GLU A 82 6.90 -0.57 -7.86
C GLU A 82 6.77 0.95 -7.66
N ARG A 83 5.53 1.39 -7.38
CA ARG A 83 5.18 2.76 -7.03
C ARG A 83 4.14 2.74 -5.91
N ALA A 84 4.23 3.72 -5.02
CA ALA A 84 3.26 3.90 -3.96
C ALA A 84 3.10 5.38 -3.62
N GLU A 85 1.88 5.79 -3.26
CA GLU A 85 1.54 7.12 -2.77
C GLU A 85 0.65 7.02 -1.54
N ASP A 86 0.83 7.94 -0.60
CA ASP A 86 0.02 8.04 0.62
C ASP A 86 -1.24 8.87 0.32
N LEU A 87 -2.40 8.23 0.33
CA LEU A 87 -3.67 8.89 0.00
C LEU A 87 -4.14 9.85 1.10
N ASP A 88 -3.62 9.73 2.33
CA ASP A 88 -4.03 10.61 3.42
C ASP A 88 -3.13 11.85 3.53
N ALA A 89 -1.94 11.80 2.92
CA ALA A 89 -0.99 12.92 2.87
C ALA A 89 -0.91 13.62 1.50
N ALA A 90 -1.42 13.00 0.42
CA ALA A 90 -1.27 13.56 -0.92
C ALA A 90 -2.29 14.67 -1.25
N ASP A 91 -1.86 15.61 -2.10
CA ASP A 91 -2.69 16.70 -2.62
C ASP A 91 -2.93 16.52 -4.12
N ALA A 92 -4.21 16.59 -4.53
CA ALA A 92 -4.59 16.37 -5.92
C ALA A 92 -3.95 17.39 -6.88
N GLY A 93 -3.75 18.64 -6.45
CA GLY A 93 -3.12 19.68 -7.26
C GLY A 93 -1.65 19.36 -7.53
N GLU A 94 -0.91 19.01 -6.48
CA GLU A 94 0.50 18.64 -6.59
C GLU A 94 0.72 17.37 -7.43
N LEU A 95 -0.13 16.35 -7.24
CA LEU A 95 -0.07 15.12 -8.03
C LEU A 95 -0.30 15.38 -9.53
N ASN A 96 -1.23 16.26 -9.89
CA ASN A 96 -1.48 16.60 -11.29
C ASN A 96 -0.30 17.36 -11.91
N ILE A 97 0.31 18.30 -11.17
CA ILE A 97 1.51 19.00 -11.63
C ILE A 97 2.65 18.01 -11.86
N ARG A 98 2.87 17.07 -10.93
CA ARG A 98 3.86 16.00 -11.09
C ARG A 98 3.55 15.11 -12.30
N ALA A 99 2.27 14.76 -12.51
CA ALA A 99 1.84 13.94 -13.63
C ALA A 99 2.14 14.58 -14.99
N ASP A 100 2.00 15.90 -15.12
CA ASP A 100 2.28 16.61 -16.38
C ASP A 100 3.78 16.65 -16.74
N ALA A 101 4.66 16.52 -15.74
CA ALA A 101 6.11 16.46 -15.94
C ALA A 101 6.67 15.03 -16.00
N ALA A 102 5.84 14.02 -15.74
CA ALA A 102 6.24 12.63 -15.64
C ALA A 102 6.09 11.87 -16.98
N PRO A 103 6.84 10.77 -17.19
CA PRO A 103 6.59 9.87 -18.31
C PRO A 103 5.18 9.26 -18.22
N GLU A 104 4.63 8.87 -19.38
CA GLU A 104 3.21 8.49 -19.54
C GLU A 104 2.72 7.45 -18.52
N ALA A 105 3.52 6.42 -18.23
CA ALA A 105 3.19 5.38 -17.25
C ALA A 105 3.10 5.89 -15.81
N GLU A 106 3.92 6.88 -15.42
CA GLU A 106 3.88 7.49 -14.09
C GLU A 106 2.78 8.55 -14.01
N ALA A 107 2.56 9.31 -15.09
CA ALA A 107 1.45 10.25 -15.20
C ALA A 107 0.09 9.56 -15.02
N ASP A 108 -0.12 8.39 -15.63
CA ASP A 108 -1.33 7.59 -15.45
C ASP A 108 -1.51 7.15 -14.00
N PHE A 109 -0.43 6.69 -13.36
CA PHE A 109 -0.43 6.36 -11.93
C PHE A 109 -0.88 7.53 -11.07
N LEU A 110 -0.17 8.67 -11.15
CA LEU A 110 -0.41 9.86 -10.34
C LEU A 110 -1.81 10.45 -10.55
N ARG A 111 -2.34 10.40 -11.77
CA ARG A 111 -3.72 10.84 -12.06
C ARG A 111 -4.75 9.93 -11.40
N ALA A 112 -4.53 8.63 -11.38
CA ALA A 112 -5.44 7.72 -10.67
C ALA A 112 -5.36 7.91 -9.16
N VAL A 113 -4.17 8.18 -8.61
CA VAL A 113 -4.01 8.58 -7.19
C VAL A 113 -4.83 9.84 -6.92
N ALA A 114 -4.68 10.89 -7.75
CA ALA A 114 -5.42 12.14 -7.59
C ALA A 114 -6.95 11.96 -7.69
N ALA A 115 -7.42 10.99 -8.48
CA ALA A 115 -8.85 10.65 -8.58
C ALA A 115 -9.38 9.80 -7.41
N ALA A 116 -8.49 9.16 -6.64
CA ALA A 116 -8.81 8.32 -5.50
C ALA A 116 -8.76 9.03 -4.14
N LEU A 117 -8.29 10.30 -4.12
CA LEU A 117 -8.36 11.22 -2.98
C LEU A 117 -9.81 11.64 -2.70
#